data_AF-A0A952D2R5-F1
#
_entry.id   AF-A0A952D2R5-F1
#
_cell.length_a   1.000
_cell.length_b   1.000
_cell.length_c   1.000
_cell.angle_alpha   90.00
_cell.angle_beta   90.00
_cell.angle_gamma   90.00
#
_symmetry.space_group_name_H-M   'P 1'
#
loop_
_entity.id
_entity.type
_entity.pdbx_description
1 polymer ?
#
loop_
_entity_poly.entity_id
_entity_poly.type
_entity_poly.pdbx_seq_one_letter_code
_entity_poly.pdbx_strand_id
1 'polypeptide(L)' 'MIDIAIFALFIALTLAGVPIGVALMLGGSLAIGVADLGWLSIPNNFYAGIAKYPLLALPMFVLV' A
#
# COMPACT_ATOMS: atom_id res chain seq x y z
N MET A 1 17.22 3.75 1.00
CA MET A 1 16.84 4.32 2.32
C MET A 1 15.33 4.31 2.51
N ILE A 2 14.56 4.67 1.48
CA ILE A 2 13.09 4.63 1.49
C ILE A 2 12.54 3.24 1.89
N ASP A 3 13.14 2.16 1.40
CA ASP A 3 12.67 0.80 1.69
C ASP A 3 12.72 0.46 3.18
N ILE A 4 13.84 0.80 3.82
CA ILE A 4 14.04 0.61 5.26
C ILE A 4 13.04 1.46 6.05
N ALA A 5 12.80 2.70 5.61
CA ALA A 5 11.84 3.60 6.26
C ALA A 5 10.40 3.07 6.18
N ILE A 6 9.99 2.52 5.04
CA ILE A 6 8.66 1.91 4.87
C ILE A 6 8.51 0.70 5.78
N PHE A 7 9.49 -0.19 5.80
CA PHE A 7 9.46 -1.39 6.65
C PHE A 7 9.44 -1.04 8.14
N ALA A 8 10.29 -0.11 8.57
CA ALA A 8 10.34 0.33 9.96
C ALA A 8 9.01 0.96 10.39
N LEU A 9 8.43 1.83 9.56
CA LEU A 9 7.13 2.47 9.81
C LEU A 9 6.00 1.43 9.86
N PHE A 10 5.98 0.48 8.93
CA PHE A 10 4.98 -0.58 8.89
C PHE A 10 5.03 -1.45 10.16
N ILE A 11 6.22 -1.87 10.59
CA ILE A 11 6.41 -2.66 11.81
C ILE A 11 5.97 -1.85 13.03
N ALA A 12 6.39 -0.60 13.15
CA ALA A 12 6.02 0.27 14.27
C ALA A 12 4.50 0.44 14.38
N LEU A 13 3.81 0.71 13.28
CA LEU A 13 2.35 0.88 13.27
C LEU A 13 1.62 -0.43 13.57
N THR A 14 2.13 -1.56 13.07
CA THR A 14 1.54 -2.88 13.33
C THR A 14 1.71 -3.28 14.79
N LEU A 15 2.87 -3.02 15.41
CA LEU A 15 3.11 -3.22 16.83
C LEU A 15 2.27 -2.28 17.71
N ALA A 16 1.93 -1.09 17.21
CA ALA A 16 1.01 -0.17 17.86
C ALA A 16 -0.48 -0.56 17.70
N GLY A 17 -0.79 -1.67 17.02
CA GLY A 17 -2.16 -2.15 16.83
C GLY A 17 -2.96 -1.41 15.76
N VAL A 18 -2.31 -0.64 14.89
CA VAL A 18 -2.97 0.06 13.78
C VAL A 18 -3.45 -0.95 12.74
N PRO A 19 -4.68 -0.82 12.19
CA PRO A 19 -5.16 -1.69 11.13
C PRO A 19 -4.18 -1.77 9.95
N ILE A 20 -3.93 -2.99 9.44
CA ILE A 20 -2.90 -3.25 8.42
C ILE A 20 -3.09 -2.36 7.18
N GLY A 21 -4.33 -2.17 6.72
CA GLY A 21 -4.61 -1.29 5.57
C GLY A 21 -4.18 0.17 5.80
N VAL A 22 -4.35 0.68 7.02
CA VAL A 22 -3.92 2.04 7.39
C VAL A 22 -2.39 2.12 7.47
N ALA A 23 -1.75 1.10 8.04
CA ALA A 23 -0.29 1.02 8.09
C ALA A 23 0.34 1.02 6.70
N LEU A 24 -0.23 0.25 5.76
CA LEU A 24 0.21 0.21 4.37
C LEU A 24 -0.04 1.54 3.64
N MET A 25 -1.20 2.17 3.86
CA MET A 25 -1.52 3.48 3.26
C MET A 25 -0.54 4.56 3.71
N LEU A 26 -0.23 4.63 5.01
CA LEU A 26 0.70 5.61 5.57
C LEU A 26 2.13 5.37 5.09
N GLY A 27 2.58 4.11 5.07
CA GLY A 27 3.89 3.74 4.54
C GLY A 27 4.08 4.09 3.06
N GLY A 28 3.09 3.75 2.23
CA GLY A 28 3.12 4.07 0.80
C GLY A 28 3.04 5.58 0.53
N SER A 29 2.23 6.32 1.29
CA SER A 29 2.12 7.78 1.16
C SER A 29 3.41 8.48 1.56
N LEU A 30 4.08 8.02 2.63
CA LEU A 30 5.40 8.50 3.04
C LEU A 30 6.43 8.28 1.92
N ALA A 31 6.45 7.08 1.32
CA ALA A 31 7.36 6.77 0.22
C ALA A 31 7.17 7.69 -1.00
N ILE A 32 5.91 7.93 -1.39
CA ILE A 32 5.54 8.83 -2.49
C ILE A 32 5.99 10.27 -2.19
N GLY A 33 5.82 10.74 -0.95
CA GLY A 33 6.26 12.06 -0.52
C GLY A 33 7.78 12.20 -0.52
N VAL A 34 8.52 11.19 -0.04
CA VAL A 34 10.00 11.21 -0.04
C VAL A 34 10.58 11.11 -1.46
N ALA A 35 9.88 10.42 -2.36
CA ALA A 35 10.28 10.29 -3.76
C ALA A 35 9.79 11.45 -4.66
N ASP A 36 9.12 12.46 -4.10
CA ASP A 36 8.57 13.63 -4.81
C ASP A 36 7.73 13.27 -6.06
N LEU A 37 6.93 12.21 -5.95
CA LEU A 37 6.13 11.70 -7.08
C LEU A 37 4.80 12.46 -7.28
N GLY A 38 4.54 13.50 -6.49
CA GLY A 38 3.33 14.32 -6.53
C GLY A 38 2.11 13.69 -5.84
N TRP A 39 1.24 14.53 -5.27
CA TRP A 39 0.11 14.10 -4.45
C TRP A 39 -0.94 13.25 -5.20
N LEU A 40 -1.12 13.50 -6.50
CA LEU A 40 -2.04 12.72 -7.35
C LEU A 40 -1.58 11.28 -7.56
N SER A 41 -0.32 10.95 -7.27
CA SER A 41 0.18 9.58 -7.34
C SER A 41 -0.44 8.69 -6.26
N ILE A 42 -0.86 9.23 -5.11
CA ILE A 42 -1.52 8.45 -4.05
C ILE A 42 -2.85 7.84 -4.54
N PRO A 43 -3.86 8.64 -4.96
CA PRO A 43 -5.12 8.08 -5.44
C PRO A 43 -4.94 7.25 -6.70
N ASN A 44 -4.04 7.64 -7.62
CA ASN A 44 -3.82 6.89 -8.86
C ASN A 44 -3.29 5.47 -8.58
N ASN A 45 -2.32 5.33 -7.66
CA ASN A 45 -1.81 4.02 -7.24
C ASN A 45 -2.84 3.22 -6.44
N PHE A 46 -3.67 3.88 -5.63
CA PHE A 46 -4.75 3.23 -4.90
C PHE A 46 -5.80 2.61 -5.83
N TYR A 47 -6.29 3.38 -6.81
CA TYR A 47 -7.26 2.88 -7.80
C TYR A 47 -6.66 1.80 -8.70
N ALA A 48 -5.41 1.96 -9.14
CA ALA A 48 -4.69 0.93 -9.90
C ALA A 48 -4.51 -0.37 -9.09
N GLY A 49 -4.35 -0.27 -7.77
CA GLY A 49 -4.35 -1.41 -6.85
C GLY A 49 -5.70 -2.10 -6.82
N ILE A 50 -6.80 -1.36 -6.57
CA ILE A 50 -8.17 -1.89 -6.55
C ILE A 50 -8.52 -2.62 -7.84
N ALA A 51 -8.22 -2.03 -9.00
CA ALA A 51 -8.51 -2.64 -10.30
C ALA A 51 -7.80 -4.00 -10.51
N LYS A 52 -6.67 -4.23 -9.84
CA LYS A 52 -5.92 -5.50 -9.91
C LYS A 52 -6.48 -6.58 -8.99
N TYR A 53 -7.21 -6.25 -7.91
CA TYR A 53 -7.76 -7.26 -7.01
C TYR A 53 -8.78 -8.19 -7.70
N PRO A 54 -9.77 -7.70 -8.48
CA PRO A 54 -10.67 -8.58 -9.24
C PRO A 54 -9.93 -9.48 -10.24
N LEU A 55 -8.88 -8.96 -10.88
CA LEU A 55 -8.08 -9.71 -11.86
C LEU A 55 -7.24 -10.82 -11.20
N LEU A 56 -6.70 -10.56 -10.01
CA LEU A 56 -6.00 -11.57 -9.18
C LEU A 56 -6.96 -12.60 -8.61
N ALA A 57 -8.23 -12.23 -8.41
CA ALA A 57 -9.25 -13.13 -7.90
C ALA A 57 -9.89 -13.98 -9.01
N LEU A 58 -9.72 -13.65 -10.31
CA LEU A 58 -10.23 -14.46 -11.43
C LEU A 58 -9.87 -15.96 -11.34
N PRO A 59 -8.61 -16.37 -11.06
CA PRO A 59 -8.30 -17.78 -10.82
C PRO A 59 -9.02 -18.35 -9.60
N MET A 60 -9.14 -17.58 -8.51
CA MET A 60 -9.82 -18.04 -7.29
C MET A 60 -11.34 -18.18 -7.47
N PHE A 61 -11.94 -17.44 -8.40
CA PHE A 61 -13.35 -17.58 -8.78
C PHE A 61 -13.60 -18.68 -9.81
N VAL A 62 -12.58 -19.07 -10.58
CA VAL A 62 -12.65 -20.14 -11.60
C VAL A 62 -12.23 -21.51 -11.06
N LEU A 63 -11.39 -21.58 -10.02
CA LEU A 63 -10.86 -22.82 -9.43
C LEU A 63 -11.84 -23.53 -8.45
N VAL A 64 -13.15 -23.40 -8.67
CA VAL A 64 -14.17 -24.24 -8.02
C VAL A 64 -14.54 -25.40 -8.92
#